data_AF-A0A943QH01-F1
#
_entry.id   AF-A0A943QH01-F1
#
_cell.length_a   1.000
_cell.length_b   1.000
_cell.length_c   1.000
_cell.angle_alpha   90.00
_cell.angle_beta   90.00
_cell.angle_gamma   90.00
#
_symmetry.space_group_name_H-M   'P 1'
#
loop_
_entity.id
_entity.type
_entity.pdbx_description
1 polymer ?
#
loop_
_entity_poly.entity_id
_entity_poly.type
_entity_poly.pdbx_seq_one_letter_code
_entity_poly.pdbx_strand_id
1 'polypeptide(L)'
;VFITFNVIRNSSSEPKCDLDNFAIKVIKDGEEYKIDEIKAMNKMQVFVKNNSLRIIGEDGGKSDLIVSLNNMPKDVYLRRNELMLHKEKVEAEAFGPIALGYKGKKVAISTTGGNKTFLSIAYIEESKATQGEANESNPNKEGSTEVNLEDALDKPIAKKVIPLDLLSNIKIDNLVFTKEEGFLIVEYLNSNSVRRIKVYNGENGELVDIEFDKEFPVDTYNISLINFDKEDFKISVGGKLGAKDINAEKLGEYDVSIEGKEIKKST
;
A
#
# COMPACT_ATOMS: atom_id res chain seq x y z
N VAL A 1 -10.10 -11.46 29.64
CA VAL A 1 -10.44 -11.56 28.20
C VAL A 1 -9.24 -11.10 27.39
N PHE A 2 -8.94 -11.73 26.26
CA PHE A 2 -7.97 -11.20 25.31
C PHE A 2 -8.70 -10.46 24.19
N ILE A 3 -8.23 -9.26 23.88
CA ILE A 3 -8.62 -8.51 22.69
C ILE A 3 -7.44 -8.60 21.73
N THR A 4 -7.67 -9.18 20.56
CA THR A 4 -6.64 -9.34 19.53
C THR A 4 -6.92 -8.44 18.34
N PHE A 5 -5.88 -7.84 17.77
CA PHE A 5 -6.00 -7.04 16.56
C PHE A 5 -4.69 -7.04 15.78
N ASN A 6 -4.82 -6.86 14.46
CA ASN A 6 -3.71 -6.76 13.54
C ASN A 6 -3.34 -5.29 13.33
N VAL A 7 -2.05 -4.99 13.24
CA VAL A 7 -1.50 -3.65 13.03
C VAL A 7 -0.54 -3.72 11.85
N ILE A 8 -0.74 -2.84 10.86
CA ILE A 8 0.21 -2.64 9.78
C ILE A 8 1.12 -1.47 10.14
N ARG A 9 2.43 -1.68 10.08
CA ARG A 9 3.45 -0.66 10.26
C ARG A 9 4.18 -0.45 8.95
N ASN A 10 3.92 0.67 8.29
CA ASN A 10 4.66 1.07 7.10
C ASN A 10 5.92 1.85 7.51
N SER A 11 7.04 1.58 6.85
CA SER A 11 8.25 2.39 6.99
C SER A 11 8.13 3.68 6.19
N SER A 12 8.56 4.80 6.77
CA SER A 12 8.63 6.09 6.10
C SER A 12 9.95 6.33 5.36
N SER A 13 10.96 5.46 5.55
CA SER A 13 12.31 5.64 5.01
C SER A 13 12.69 4.64 3.93
N GLU A 14 12.01 3.50 3.87
CA GLU A 14 12.28 2.44 2.91
C GLU A 14 11.00 1.69 2.52
N PRO A 15 10.94 1.04 1.34
CA PRO A 15 9.86 0.14 0.94
C PRO A 15 9.77 -1.12 1.81
N LYS A 16 9.24 -0.94 3.03
CA LYS A 16 9.09 -1.99 4.03
C LYS A 16 7.77 -1.82 4.78
N CYS A 17 7.12 -2.93 5.09
CA CYS A 17 6.00 -2.94 6.02
C CYS A 17 5.96 -4.23 6.85
N ASP A 18 5.42 -4.11 8.05
CA ASP A 18 5.26 -5.20 9.02
C ASP A 18 3.77 -5.39 9.34
N LEU A 19 3.32 -6.64 9.44
CA LEU A 19 2.04 -7.03 10.03
C LEU A 19 2.31 -7.63 11.39
N ASP A 20 1.89 -6.91 12.43
CA ASP A 20 1.95 -7.34 13.80
C ASP A 20 0.58 -7.79 14.29
N ASN A 21 0.55 -8.79 15.15
CA ASN A 21 -0.61 -9.13 15.96
C ASN A 21 -0.37 -8.69 17.39
N PHE A 22 -1.31 -7.94 17.95
CA PHE A 22 -1.34 -7.54 19.35
C PHE A 22 -2.43 -8.32 20.07
N ALA A 23 -2.12 -8.81 21.28
CA ALA A 23 -3.07 -9.43 22.19
C ALA A 23 -3.03 -8.71 23.54
N ILE A 24 -4.11 -8.01 23.87
CA ILE A 24 -4.25 -7.27 25.13
C ILE A 24 -5.16 -8.07 26.07
N LYS A 25 -4.61 -8.49 27.21
CA LYS A 25 -5.36 -9.15 28.27
C LYS A 25 -5.99 -8.10 29.18
N VAL A 26 -7.31 -8.12 29.26
CA VAL A 26 -8.09 -7.30 30.19
C VAL A 26 -8.64 -8.18 31.30
N ILE A 27 -8.40 -7.78 32.55
CA ILE A 27 -8.94 -8.42 33.74
C ILE A 27 -9.92 -7.47 34.44
N LYS A 28 -10.88 -8.06 35.16
CA LYS A 28 -11.75 -7.31 36.06
C LYS A 28 -11.15 -7.37 37.46
N ASP A 29 -10.92 -6.23 38.07
CA ASP A 29 -10.39 -6.07 39.42
C ASP A 29 -11.40 -5.25 40.24
N GLY A 30 -12.18 -5.94 41.06
CA GLY A 30 -13.35 -5.35 41.72
C GLY A 30 -14.39 -4.87 40.70
N GLU A 31 -14.67 -3.56 40.69
CA GLU A 31 -15.60 -2.91 39.75
C GLU A 31 -14.90 -2.35 38.49
N GLU A 32 -13.57 -2.36 38.44
CA GLU A 32 -12.78 -1.77 37.35
C GLU A 32 -12.27 -2.83 36.36
N TYR A 33 -11.95 -2.39 35.15
CA TYR A 33 -11.23 -3.18 34.16
C TYR A 33 -9.80 -2.64 34.02
N LYS A 34 -8.81 -3.54 34.05
CA LYS A 34 -7.39 -3.20 33.92
C LYS A 34 -6.72 -4.02 32.82
N ILE A 35 -5.72 -3.43 32.17
CA ILE A 35 -4.83 -4.17 31.27
C ILE A 35 -3.84 -4.94 32.15
N ASP A 36 -3.85 -6.26 32.02
CA ASP A 36 -2.98 -7.18 32.74
C ASP A 36 -1.70 -7.47 31.94
N GLU A 37 -1.85 -7.66 30.63
CA GLU A 37 -0.76 -8.11 29.76
C GLU A 37 -0.95 -7.58 28.34
N ILE A 38 0.15 -7.22 27.68
CA ILE A 38 0.18 -6.93 26.24
C ILE A 38 1.23 -7.84 25.61
N LYS A 39 0.82 -8.66 24.65
CA LYS A 39 1.72 -9.43 23.78
C LYS A 39 1.70 -8.85 22.38
N ALA A 40 2.86 -8.82 21.75
CA ALA A 40 3.03 -8.43 20.36
C ALA A 40 3.84 -9.50 19.62
N MET A 41 3.48 -9.76 18.38
CA MET A 41 4.10 -10.76 17.53
C MET A 41 4.12 -10.28 16.09
N ASN A 42 5.29 -10.27 15.47
CA ASN A 42 5.40 -9.99 14.04
C ASN A 42 4.93 -11.23 13.28
N LYS A 43 3.86 -11.10 12.51
CA LYS A 43 3.27 -12.18 11.71
C LYS A 43 3.88 -12.26 10.33
N MET A 44 4.12 -11.11 9.71
CA MET A 44 4.70 -11.02 8.38
C MET A 44 5.52 -9.74 8.24
N GLN A 45 6.57 -9.79 7.44
CA GLN A 45 7.34 -8.63 7.03
C GLN A 45 7.54 -8.65 5.52
N VAL A 46 7.26 -7.54 4.86
CA VAL A 46 7.55 -7.31 3.44
C VAL A 46 8.66 -6.29 3.32
N PHE A 47 9.65 -6.58 2.48
CA PHE A 47 10.83 -5.74 2.31
C PHE A 47 11.44 -5.92 0.92
N VAL A 48 12.32 -5.00 0.55
CA VAL A 48 13.07 -5.07 -0.71
C VAL A 48 14.44 -5.71 -0.49
N LYS A 49 14.79 -6.67 -1.35
CA LYS A 49 16.11 -7.29 -1.44
C LYS A 49 16.45 -7.50 -2.91
N ASN A 50 17.61 -7.02 -3.37
CA ASN A 50 18.08 -7.21 -4.76
C ASN A 50 17.02 -6.89 -5.83
N ASN A 51 16.42 -5.70 -5.81
CA ASN A 51 15.36 -5.29 -6.75
C ASN A 51 14.12 -6.20 -6.74
N SER A 52 13.93 -6.97 -5.68
CA SER A 52 12.80 -7.86 -5.48
C SER A 52 12.06 -7.53 -4.19
N LEU A 53 10.74 -7.53 -4.26
CA LEU A 53 9.88 -7.45 -3.11
C LEU A 53 9.68 -8.86 -2.55
N ARG A 54 10.04 -9.05 -1.28
CA ARG A 54 10.03 -10.36 -0.62
C ARG A 54 9.20 -10.30 0.65
N ILE A 55 8.65 -11.44 1.06
CA ILE A 55 7.90 -11.60 2.31
C ILE A 55 8.51 -12.69 3.16
N ILE A 56 8.52 -12.50 4.47
CA ILE A 56 8.87 -13.52 5.46
C ILE A 56 7.76 -13.63 6.48
N GLY A 57 7.39 -14.85 6.85
CA GLY A 57 6.35 -15.14 7.86
C GLY A 57 6.90 -15.23 9.28
N GLU A 58 5.99 -15.47 10.23
CA GLU A 58 6.25 -15.56 11.67
C GLU A 58 7.37 -16.53 12.06
N ASP A 59 7.41 -17.71 11.44
CA ASP A 59 8.39 -18.75 11.74
C ASP A 59 9.82 -18.38 11.28
N GLY A 60 9.97 -17.30 10.51
CA GLY A 60 11.24 -16.85 9.96
C GLY A 60 11.81 -17.80 8.89
N GLY A 61 13.12 -17.68 8.63
CA GLY A 61 13.83 -18.51 7.65
C GLY A 61 13.95 -17.88 6.27
N LYS A 62 13.65 -18.66 5.21
CA LYS A 62 13.75 -18.19 3.82
C LYS A 62 12.54 -17.30 3.51
N SER A 63 12.81 -16.04 3.13
CA SER A 63 11.77 -15.16 2.57
C SER A 63 11.32 -15.68 1.19
N ASP A 64 10.06 -15.51 0.85
CA ASP A 64 9.49 -15.81 -0.46
C ASP A 64 9.49 -14.59 -1.39
N LEU A 65 9.67 -14.80 -2.69
CA LEU A 65 9.58 -13.75 -3.71
C LEU A 65 8.12 -13.36 -3.96
N ILE A 66 7.75 -12.09 -3.80
CA ILE A 66 6.43 -11.59 -4.24
C ILE A 66 6.50 -11.19 -5.71
N VAL A 67 7.43 -10.30 -6.06
CA VAL A 67 7.63 -9.77 -7.42
C VAL A 67 9.01 -9.11 -7.52
N SER A 68 9.62 -9.14 -8.70
CA SER A 68 10.83 -8.38 -9.00
C SER A 68 10.52 -7.18 -9.91
N LEU A 69 11.32 -6.12 -9.85
CA LEU A 69 11.15 -4.95 -10.72
C LEU A 69 11.20 -5.35 -12.22
N ASN A 70 12.05 -6.32 -12.56
CA ASN A 70 12.16 -6.86 -13.92
C ASN A 70 10.90 -7.59 -14.41
N ASN A 71 10.09 -8.08 -13.47
CA ASN A 71 8.84 -8.80 -13.74
C ASN A 71 7.60 -7.89 -13.62
N MET A 72 7.78 -6.58 -13.41
CA MET A 72 6.68 -5.64 -13.49
C MET A 72 6.14 -5.54 -14.94
N PRO A 73 4.84 -5.27 -15.12
CA PRO A 73 4.29 -4.99 -16.44
C PRO A 73 5.09 -3.87 -17.11
N LYS A 74 5.52 -4.07 -18.36
CA LYS A 74 6.26 -3.04 -19.12
C LYS A 74 5.34 -1.96 -19.68
N ASP A 75 4.11 -2.34 -20.00
CA ASP A 75 3.09 -1.48 -20.57
C ASP A 75 1.72 -1.86 -20.00
N VAL A 76 0.88 -0.88 -19.68
CA VAL A 76 -0.44 -1.10 -19.10
C VAL A 76 -1.52 -0.29 -19.82
N TYR A 77 -2.72 -0.87 -19.94
CA TYR A 77 -3.92 -0.10 -20.23
C TYR A 77 -4.43 0.49 -18.92
N LEU A 78 -4.43 1.80 -18.80
CA LEU A 78 -5.01 2.45 -17.63
C LEU A 78 -6.53 2.52 -17.78
N ARG A 79 -7.25 2.22 -16.70
CA ARG A 79 -8.72 2.19 -16.72
C ARG A 79 -9.37 3.54 -16.98
N ARG A 80 -8.66 4.64 -16.69
CA ARG A 80 -9.08 6.01 -17.06
C ARG A 80 -9.13 6.24 -18.57
N ASN A 81 -8.52 5.38 -19.38
CA ASN A 81 -8.60 5.44 -20.83
C ASN A 81 -9.85 4.66 -21.27
N GLU A 82 -11.00 5.33 -21.32
CA GLU A 82 -12.29 4.72 -21.70
C GLU A 82 -12.24 3.99 -23.05
N LEU A 83 -11.43 4.49 -23.99
CA LEU A 83 -11.31 3.93 -25.33
C LEU A 83 -10.32 2.75 -25.40
N MET A 84 -9.49 2.54 -24.38
CA MET A 84 -8.48 1.47 -24.29
C MET A 84 -7.56 1.36 -25.54
N LEU A 85 -7.31 2.48 -26.23
CA LEU A 85 -6.63 2.47 -27.54
C LEU A 85 -5.11 2.37 -27.47
N HIS A 86 -4.51 2.79 -26.36
CA HIS A 86 -3.06 2.81 -26.20
C HIS A 86 -2.65 2.35 -24.80
N LYS A 87 -1.48 1.71 -24.74
CA LYS A 87 -0.83 1.39 -23.48
C LYS A 87 0.11 2.52 -23.07
N GLU A 88 0.24 2.72 -21.78
CA GLU A 88 1.29 3.55 -21.22
C GLU A 88 2.44 2.68 -20.73
N LYS A 89 3.67 3.12 -21.05
CA LYS A 89 4.90 2.51 -20.55
C LYS A 89 5.01 2.71 -19.05
N VAL A 90 5.32 1.62 -18.34
CA VAL A 90 5.65 1.59 -16.92
C VAL A 90 7.16 1.69 -16.74
N GLU A 91 7.59 2.57 -15.84
CA GLU A 91 8.99 2.73 -15.47
C GLU A 91 9.14 2.31 -14.01
N ALA A 92 9.68 1.12 -13.79
CA ALA A 92 9.83 0.49 -12.47
C ALA A 92 11.32 0.34 -12.14
N GLU A 93 11.98 1.46 -11.87
CA GLU A 93 13.42 1.51 -11.56
C GLU A 93 13.71 1.21 -10.09
N ALA A 94 12.78 1.58 -9.20
CA ALA A 94 12.84 1.28 -7.77
C ALA A 94 11.43 1.05 -7.20
N PHE A 95 11.34 0.38 -6.05
CA PHE A 95 10.12 0.36 -5.26
C PHE A 95 9.96 1.67 -4.48
N GLY A 96 8.75 2.18 -4.41
CA GLY A 96 8.35 3.26 -3.49
C GLY A 96 7.71 2.67 -2.22
N PRO A 97 6.93 3.47 -1.46
CA PRO A 97 6.15 2.96 -0.35
C PRO A 97 5.31 1.73 -0.72
N ILE A 98 5.18 0.80 0.22
CA ILE A 98 4.40 -0.42 0.10
C ILE A 98 3.48 -0.55 1.30
N ALA A 99 2.43 -1.37 1.19
CA ALA A 99 1.57 -1.68 2.32
C ALA A 99 1.01 -3.10 2.21
N LEU A 100 0.97 -3.82 3.32
CA LEU A 100 0.36 -5.14 3.41
C LEU A 100 -1.09 -5.00 3.92
N GLY A 101 -1.99 -5.86 3.44
CA GLY A 101 -3.33 -5.99 4.01
C GLY A 101 -3.30 -6.71 5.37
N TYR A 102 -4.23 -6.39 6.27
CA TYR A 102 -4.39 -6.99 7.60
C TYR A 102 -4.53 -8.52 7.62
N LYS A 103 -4.93 -9.14 6.52
CA LYS A 103 -5.08 -10.60 6.31
C LYS A 103 -3.81 -11.25 5.76
N GLY A 104 -2.80 -10.46 5.39
CA GLY A 104 -1.54 -10.95 4.83
C GLY A 104 -1.62 -11.48 3.39
N LYS A 105 -2.74 -11.24 2.69
CA LYS A 105 -3.01 -11.80 1.35
C LYS A 105 -2.95 -10.76 0.22
N LYS A 106 -2.78 -9.49 0.56
CA LYS A 106 -2.65 -8.40 -0.40
C LYS A 106 -1.43 -7.55 -0.05
N VAL A 107 -0.72 -7.10 -1.08
CA VAL A 107 0.32 -6.08 -0.96
C VAL A 107 0.08 -5.00 -1.99
N ALA A 108 -0.15 -3.77 -1.52
CA ALA A 108 -0.10 -2.58 -2.35
C ALA A 108 1.36 -2.24 -2.65
N ILE A 109 1.67 -2.10 -3.93
CA ILE A 109 3.01 -1.87 -4.44
C ILE A 109 3.02 -0.56 -5.21
N SER A 110 3.95 0.32 -4.86
CA SER A 110 4.32 1.44 -5.73
C SER A 110 5.73 1.23 -6.30
N THR A 111 5.94 1.62 -7.55
CA THR A 111 7.27 1.71 -8.15
C THR A 111 7.48 3.10 -8.72
N THR A 112 8.73 3.56 -8.67
CA THR A 112 9.17 4.84 -9.24
C THR A 112 10.13 4.60 -10.39
N GLY A 113 10.02 5.39 -11.44
CA GLY A 113 10.98 5.41 -12.54
C GLY A 113 10.74 6.64 -13.41
N GLY A 114 11.82 7.31 -13.80
CA GLY A 114 11.73 8.59 -14.49
C GLY A 114 10.87 9.60 -13.73
N ASN A 115 9.75 10.01 -14.33
CA ASN A 115 8.77 10.91 -13.70
C ASN A 115 7.42 10.24 -13.42
N LYS A 116 7.36 8.91 -13.45
CA LYS A 116 6.12 8.15 -13.27
C LYS A 116 6.17 7.32 -11.99
N THR A 117 5.01 7.15 -11.38
CA THR A 117 4.75 6.23 -10.28
C THR A 117 3.68 5.25 -10.71
N PHE A 118 4.03 3.97 -10.73
CA PHE A 118 3.09 2.89 -11.01
C PHE A 118 2.55 2.31 -9.71
N LEU A 119 1.24 2.12 -9.65
CA LEU A 119 0.54 1.54 -8.51
C LEU A 119 -0.09 0.20 -8.89
N SER A 120 0.05 -0.80 -8.04
CA SER A 120 -0.57 -2.11 -8.22
C SER A 120 -0.91 -2.79 -6.89
N ILE A 121 -1.80 -3.79 -6.94
CA ILE A 121 -2.05 -4.70 -5.81
C ILE A 121 -1.65 -6.11 -6.22
N ALA A 122 -0.73 -6.71 -5.47
CA ALA A 122 -0.38 -8.12 -5.59
C ALA A 122 -1.18 -8.97 -4.61
N TYR A 123 -1.76 -10.06 -5.10
CA TYR A 123 -2.44 -11.08 -4.30
C TYR A 123 -1.49 -12.22 -4.00
N ILE A 124 -1.29 -12.48 -2.72
CA ILE A 124 -0.35 -13.48 -2.21
C ILE A 124 -1.12 -14.74 -1.80
N GLU A 125 -0.59 -15.89 -2.16
CA GLU A 125 -0.97 -17.16 -1.52
C GLU A 125 -0.14 -17.42 -0.27
N GLU A 126 -0.73 -18.06 0.73
CA GLU A 126 0.04 -18.74 1.77
C GLU A 126 0.94 -19.78 1.08
N SER A 127 2.26 -19.57 1.13
CA SER A 127 3.21 -20.54 0.63
C SER A 127 3.13 -21.79 1.51
N LYS A 128 2.73 -22.93 0.94
CA LYS A 128 2.99 -24.23 1.57
C LYS A 128 4.45 -24.60 1.34
N ALA A 129 5.36 -24.03 2.12
CA ALA A 129 6.73 -24.52 2.16
C ALA A 129 6.80 -25.77 3.05
N THR A 130 6.44 -26.93 2.49
CA THR A 130 6.93 -28.22 2.98
C THR A 130 7.57 -28.99 1.84
N GLN A 131 8.77 -29.51 2.15
CA GLN A 131 9.60 -30.46 1.41
C GLN A 131 10.59 -29.86 0.41
N GLY A 132 11.86 -29.97 0.81
CA GLY A 132 13.00 -29.72 -0.04
C GLY A 132 13.18 -30.84 -1.05
N GLU A 133 13.62 -30.45 -2.23
CA GLU A 133 14.44 -31.28 -3.10
C GLU A 133 15.62 -30.41 -3.53
N ALA A 134 16.80 -30.79 -3.04
CA ALA A 134 18.06 -30.27 -3.56
C ALA A 134 18.20 -30.79 -4.99
N ASN A 135 18.05 -29.90 -5.97
CA ASN A 135 18.43 -30.21 -7.35
C ASN A 135 19.79 -29.57 -7.61
N GLU A 136 20.81 -30.41 -7.69
CA GLU A 136 22.14 -30.04 -8.16
C GLU A 136 22.05 -29.52 -9.60
N SER A 137 22.66 -28.37 -9.87
CA SER A 137 22.85 -27.86 -11.22
C SER A 137 24.17 -27.09 -11.30
N ASN A 138 25.08 -27.66 -12.08
CA ASN A 138 26.46 -27.26 -12.32
C ASN A 138 26.55 -25.88 -13.02
N PRO A 139 27.40 -24.93 -12.59
CA PRO A 139 27.50 -23.62 -13.23
C PRO A 139 28.56 -23.63 -14.32
N ASN A 140 28.17 -23.29 -15.55
CA ASN A 140 29.12 -22.75 -16.52
C ASN A 140 28.41 -21.79 -17.48
N LYS A 141 28.57 -20.47 -17.25
CA LYS A 141 28.76 -19.45 -18.28
C LYS A 141 28.91 -18.05 -17.66
N GLU A 142 30.03 -17.42 -18.00
CA GLU A 142 30.35 -16.02 -17.74
C GLU A 142 29.48 -15.08 -18.59
N GLY A 143 29.12 -13.92 -18.01
CA GLY A 143 28.80 -12.71 -18.76
C GLY A 143 27.52 -11.97 -18.35
N SER A 144 27.71 -10.85 -17.65
CA SER A 144 26.84 -9.67 -17.54
C SER A 144 25.63 -9.66 -16.60
N THR A 145 25.65 -8.65 -15.71
CA THR A 145 24.65 -8.28 -14.69
C THR A 145 24.46 -9.33 -13.60
N GLU A 146 24.71 -8.96 -12.34
CA GLU A 146 24.41 -9.79 -11.15
C GLU A 146 22.89 -9.99 -11.04
N VAL A 147 22.34 -10.84 -11.90
CA VAL A 147 21.08 -11.51 -11.65
C VAL A 147 21.41 -12.51 -10.56
N ASN A 148 20.94 -12.24 -9.34
CA ASN A 148 21.08 -13.19 -8.25
C ASN A 148 20.39 -14.49 -8.68
N LEU A 149 21.19 -15.53 -8.94
CA LEU A 149 20.75 -16.79 -9.55
C LEU A 149 19.68 -17.47 -8.69
N GLU A 150 19.71 -17.25 -7.36
CA GLU A 150 18.69 -17.72 -6.43
C GLU A 150 17.35 -17.02 -6.65
N ASP A 151 17.36 -15.69 -6.84
CA ASP A 151 16.15 -14.90 -7.11
C ASP A 151 15.55 -15.23 -8.50
N ALA A 152 16.38 -15.62 -9.47
CA ALA A 152 15.94 -16.02 -10.80
C ALA A 152 15.24 -17.39 -10.84
N LEU A 153 15.53 -18.26 -9.88
CA LEU A 153 14.94 -19.60 -9.77
C LEU A 153 13.73 -19.65 -8.83
N ASP A 154 13.58 -18.65 -7.95
CA ASP A 154 12.47 -18.56 -7.01
C ASP A 154 11.18 -18.19 -7.75
N LYS A 155 10.13 -19.02 -7.59
CA LYS A 155 8.83 -18.73 -8.20
C LYS A 155 8.12 -17.66 -7.38
N PRO A 156 7.66 -16.54 -8.00
CA PRO A 156 6.87 -15.56 -7.29
C PRO A 156 5.59 -16.17 -6.69
N ILE A 157 5.28 -15.85 -5.43
CA ILE A 157 4.07 -16.30 -4.74
C ILE A 157 2.85 -15.41 -5.05
N ALA A 158 3.05 -14.31 -5.78
CA ALA A 158 1.96 -13.46 -6.24
C ALA A 158 1.16 -14.17 -7.35
N LYS A 159 -0.10 -14.51 -7.07
CA LYS A 159 -1.03 -15.12 -8.03
C LYS A 159 -1.47 -14.15 -9.12
N LYS A 160 -1.66 -12.90 -8.73
CA LYS A 160 -2.26 -11.85 -9.55
C LYS A 160 -1.67 -10.52 -9.13
N VAL A 161 -1.26 -9.73 -10.11
CA VAL A 161 -0.92 -8.33 -9.93
C VAL A 161 -1.96 -7.52 -10.68
N ILE A 162 -2.68 -6.66 -9.97
CA ILE A 162 -3.71 -5.78 -10.52
C ILE A 162 -3.10 -4.38 -10.67
N PRO A 163 -2.89 -3.89 -11.90
CA PRO A 163 -2.54 -2.49 -12.15
C PRO A 163 -3.67 -1.58 -11.66
N LEU A 164 -3.32 -0.53 -10.91
CA LEU A 164 -4.26 0.48 -10.43
C LEU A 164 -4.19 1.75 -11.28
N ASP A 165 -3.02 2.38 -11.31
CA ASP A 165 -2.83 3.69 -11.92
C ASP A 165 -1.35 3.92 -12.28
N LEU A 166 -1.12 4.93 -13.11
CA LEU A 166 0.20 5.42 -13.47
C LEU A 166 0.18 6.95 -13.37
N LEU A 167 0.77 7.46 -12.29
CA LEU A 167 0.70 8.85 -11.88
C LEU A 167 2.00 9.57 -12.22
N SER A 168 1.90 10.77 -12.79
CA SER A 168 3.06 11.53 -13.23
C SER A 168 3.44 12.63 -12.24
N ASN A 169 4.74 12.79 -12.00
CA ASN A 169 5.33 13.84 -11.16
C ASN A 169 4.73 13.88 -9.74
N ILE A 170 4.54 12.71 -9.13
CA ILE A 170 4.07 12.59 -7.75
C ILE A 170 5.09 11.89 -6.87
N LYS A 171 4.91 12.02 -5.56
CA LYS A 171 5.58 11.21 -4.55
C LYS A 171 4.50 10.58 -3.66
N ILE A 172 4.51 9.26 -3.53
CA ILE A 172 3.64 8.56 -2.57
C ILE A 172 4.15 8.85 -1.16
N ASP A 173 3.24 9.29 -0.29
CA ASP A 173 3.51 9.50 1.13
C ASP A 173 3.04 8.29 1.95
N ASN A 174 1.87 7.72 1.62
CA ASN A 174 1.29 6.62 2.36
C ASN A 174 0.40 5.73 1.47
N LEU A 175 0.38 4.43 1.79
CA LEU A 175 -0.53 3.43 1.23
C LEU A 175 -1.17 2.70 2.41
N VAL A 176 -2.50 2.58 2.42
CA VAL A 176 -3.18 1.87 3.51
C VAL A 176 -4.49 1.26 3.06
N PHE A 177 -4.71 0.00 3.42
CA PHE A 177 -5.99 -0.66 3.22
C PHE A 177 -6.99 -0.25 4.31
N THR A 178 -8.27 -0.17 3.97
CA THR A 178 -9.35 -0.08 4.95
C THR A 178 -9.46 -1.38 5.76
N LYS A 179 -10.17 -1.36 6.90
CA LYS A 179 -10.18 -2.46 7.89
C LYS A 179 -10.56 -3.83 7.32
N GLU A 180 -11.41 -3.87 6.29
CA GLU A 180 -11.80 -5.12 5.60
C GLU A 180 -11.02 -5.39 4.32
N GLU A 181 -10.08 -4.49 3.96
CA GLU A 181 -9.32 -4.47 2.71
C GLU A 181 -10.19 -4.31 1.46
N GLY A 182 -11.39 -3.74 1.62
CA GLY A 182 -12.29 -3.40 0.53
C GLY A 182 -11.78 -2.26 -0.34
N PHE A 183 -10.97 -1.36 0.23
CA PHE A 183 -10.38 -0.23 -0.47
C PHE A 183 -8.92 -0.01 -0.07
N LEU A 184 -8.16 0.59 -1.00
CA LEU A 184 -6.81 1.10 -0.79
C LEU A 184 -6.85 2.63 -0.87
N ILE A 185 -6.42 3.29 0.20
CA ILE A 185 -6.22 4.73 0.27
C ILE A 185 -4.76 5.03 -0.05
N VAL A 186 -4.56 5.98 -0.97
CA VAL A 186 -3.25 6.42 -1.46
C VAL A 186 -3.08 7.90 -1.17
N GLU A 187 -2.19 8.25 -0.24
CA GLU A 187 -1.80 9.63 0.01
C GLU A 187 -0.54 9.95 -0.77
N TYR A 188 -0.53 11.11 -1.43
CA TYR A 188 0.59 11.52 -2.26
C TYR A 188 0.77 13.04 -2.27
N LEU A 189 2.00 13.47 -2.54
CA LEU A 189 2.34 14.82 -2.93
C LEU A 189 2.31 14.92 -4.44
N ASN A 190 1.57 15.90 -4.97
CA ASN A 190 1.61 16.21 -6.39
C ASN A 190 2.84 17.07 -6.77
N SER A 191 2.97 17.39 -8.05
CA SER A 191 4.09 18.20 -8.58
C SER A 191 4.23 19.58 -7.95
N ASN A 192 3.15 20.12 -7.37
CA ASN A 192 3.12 21.40 -6.68
C ASN A 192 3.30 21.26 -5.15
N SER A 193 3.76 20.09 -4.68
CA SER A 193 3.93 19.76 -3.26
C SER A 193 2.63 19.88 -2.44
N VAL A 194 1.48 19.61 -3.07
CA VAL A 194 0.17 19.59 -2.41
C VAL A 194 -0.19 18.15 -2.06
N ARG A 195 -0.56 17.91 -0.81
CA ARG A 195 -1.03 16.60 -0.34
C ARG A 195 -2.44 16.32 -0.82
N ARG A 196 -2.62 15.14 -1.43
CA ARG A 196 -3.84 14.65 -2.05
C ARG A 196 -4.07 13.20 -1.71
N ILE A 197 -5.31 12.75 -1.91
CA ILE A 197 -5.74 11.37 -1.67
C ILE A 197 -6.41 10.83 -2.93
N LYS A 198 -6.10 9.57 -3.26
CA LYS A 198 -6.90 8.73 -4.16
C LYS A 198 -7.36 7.49 -3.43
N VAL A 199 -8.52 6.96 -3.82
CA VAL A 199 -9.09 5.73 -3.25
C VAL A 199 -9.34 4.74 -4.38
N TYR A 200 -8.87 3.51 -4.22
CA TYR A 200 -9.06 2.43 -5.20
C TYR A 200 -9.81 1.28 -4.55
N ASN A 201 -10.69 0.63 -5.31
CA ASN A 201 -11.30 -0.63 -4.90
C ASN A 201 -10.20 -1.69 -4.75
N GLY A 202 -10.15 -2.32 -3.58
CA GLY A 202 -9.13 -3.28 -3.20
C GLY A 202 -9.27 -4.64 -3.87
N GLU A 203 -10.36 -4.90 -4.59
CA GLU A 203 -10.60 -6.16 -5.31
C GLU A 203 -10.30 -6.08 -6.81
N ASN A 204 -10.86 -5.07 -7.45
CA ASN A 204 -10.73 -4.91 -8.89
C ASN A 204 -9.74 -3.81 -9.26
N GLY A 205 -9.35 -2.90 -8.36
CA GLY A 205 -8.40 -1.82 -8.63
C GLY A 205 -9.00 -0.58 -9.30
N GLU A 206 -10.32 -0.45 -9.39
CA GLU A 206 -10.99 0.73 -9.95
C GLU A 206 -10.82 1.95 -9.05
N LEU A 207 -10.63 3.12 -9.66
CA LEU A 207 -10.63 4.39 -8.95
C LEU A 207 -12.05 4.69 -8.44
N VAL A 208 -12.17 4.96 -7.14
CA VAL A 208 -13.39 5.52 -6.56
C VAL A 208 -13.27 7.05 -6.63
N ASP A 209 -13.94 7.65 -7.60
CA ASP A 209 -13.94 9.10 -7.76
C ASP A 209 -14.85 9.76 -6.72
N ILE A 210 -14.23 10.35 -5.69
CA ILE A 210 -14.90 11.00 -4.54
C ILE A 210 -15.08 12.51 -4.78
N GLU A 211 -14.56 13.11 -5.86
CA GLU A 211 -14.84 14.54 -6.07
C GLU A 211 -13.84 15.50 -5.40
N PHE A 212 -12.75 15.02 -4.78
CA PHE A 212 -11.94 15.83 -3.83
C PHE A 212 -11.45 17.16 -4.42
N ASP A 213 -11.10 17.18 -5.71
CA ASP A 213 -10.60 18.38 -6.39
C ASP A 213 -11.68 19.44 -6.61
N LYS A 214 -12.95 19.03 -6.63
CA LYS A 214 -14.10 19.93 -6.73
C LYS A 214 -14.42 20.56 -5.38
N GLU A 215 -14.37 19.79 -4.30
CA GLU A 215 -14.63 20.30 -2.95
C GLU A 215 -13.43 21.07 -2.39
N PHE A 216 -12.22 20.58 -2.65
CA PHE A 216 -10.96 21.13 -2.15
C PHE A 216 -9.96 21.32 -3.32
N PRO A 217 -10.04 22.47 -4.01
CA PRO A 217 -9.16 22.80 -5.13
C PRO A 217 -7.67 22.62 -4.83
N VAL A 218 -6.94 22.05 -5.80
CA VAL A 218 -5.49 21.73 -5.72
C VAL A 218 -4.60 22.96 -5.48
N ASP A 219 -5.02 24.12 -5.97
CA ASP A 219 -4.28 25.36 -5.79
C ASP A 219 -4.42 25.94 -4.38
N THR A 220 -5.40 25.50 -3.60
CA THR A 220 -5.82 26.16 -2.36
C THR A 220 -5.70 25.26 -1.12
N TYR A 221 -5.95 23.96 -1.24
CA TYR A 221 -6.05 23.06 -0.07
C TYR A 221 -5.19 21.79 -0.18
N ASN A 222 -4.69 21.37 0.98
CA ASN A 222 -4.11 20.06 1.25
C ASN A 222 -5.16 19.15 1.90
N ILE A 223 -5.11 17.86 1.57
CA ILE A 223 -5.92 16.82 2.20
C ILE A 223 -4.99 15.74 2.77
N SER A 224 -5.22 15.29 4.00
CA SER A 224 -4.44 14.24 4.64
C SER A 224 -5.35 13.30 5.43
N LEU A 225 -5.04 12.01 5.44
CA LEU A 225 -5.78 10.99 6.16
C LEU A 225 -5.55 11.15 7.67
N ILE A 226 -6.62 11.01 8.45
CA ILE A 226 -6.57 10.98 9.92
C ILE A 226 -6.75 9.55 10.42
N ASN A 227 -7.85 8.92 10.02
CA ASN A 227 -8.19 7.54 10.37
C ASN A 227 -9.15 6.96 9.33
N PHE A 228 -9.44 5.67 9.43
CA PHE A 228 -10.32 4.95 8.52
C PHE A 228 -10.98 3.77 9.26
N ASP A 229 -12.13 3.34 8.73
CA ASP A 229 -12.79 2.10 9.13
C ASP A 229 -12.99 1.19 7.90
N LYS A 230 -14.19 0.66 7.65
CA LYS A 230 -14.47 -0.29 6.56
C LYS A 230 -14.69 0.40 5.22
N GLU A 231 -15.68 1.28 5.19
CA GLU A 231 -16.18 2.01 4.01
C GLU A 231 -16.11 3.53 4.19
N ASP A 232 -15.58 3.97 5.33
CA ASP A 232 -15.47 5.38 5.69
C ASP A 232 -14.05 5.72 6.15
N PHE A 233 -13.67 6.97 5.97
CA PHE A 233 -12.44 7.51 6.52
C PHE A 233 -12.56 8.99 6.83
N LYS A 234 -11.69 9.47 7.70
CA LYS A 234 -11.64 10.87 8.10
C LYS A 234 -10.40 11.54 7.52
N ILE A 235 -10.56 12.76 7.04
CA ILE A 235 -9.48 13.58 6.49
C ILE A 235 -9.34 14.90 7.25
N SER A 236 -8.14 15.45 7.27
CA SER A 236 -7.85 16.83 7.63
C SER A 236 -7.71 17.65 6.35
N VAL A 237 -8.36 18.80 6.31
CA VAL A 237 -8.23 19.79 5.24
C VAL A 237 -7.51 21.02 5.78
N GLY A 238 -6.37 21.33 5.17
CA GLY A 238 -5.53 22.47 5.52
C GLY A 238 -5.28 23.38 4.32
N GLY A 239 -4.99 24.65 4.56
CA GLY A 239 -4.58 25.57 3.50
C GLY A 239 -3.24 25.16 2.86
N LYS A 240 -3.10 25.40 1.56
CA LYS A 240 -1.81 25.30 0.88
C LYS A 240 -0.95 26.51 1.22
N LEU A 241 0.32 26.26 1.50
CA LEU A 241 1.28 27.34 1.75
C LEU A 241 1.36 28.28 0.54
N GLY A 242 1.19 29.59 0.80
CA GLY A 242 1.24 30.62 -0.23
C GLY A 242 -0.05 30.77 -1.06
N ALA A 243 -1.10 29.99 -0.78
CA ALA A 243 -2.41 30.22 -1.40
C ALA A 243 -3.01 31.54 -0.91
N LYS A 244 -3.65 32.26 -1.85
CA LYS A 244 -4.49 33.42 -1.56
C LYS A 244 -5.91 32.93 -1.37
N ASP A 245 -6.71 33.65 -0.57
CA ASP A 245 -8.16 33.44 -0.47
C ASP A 245 -8.59 32.07 0.09
N ILE A 246 -7.86 31.54 1.07
CA ILE A 246 -8.27 30.34 1.82
C ILE A 246 -9.58 30.65 2.56
N ASN A 247 -10.64 29.91 2.25
CA ASN A 247 -11.89 29.97 3.01
C ASN A 247 -11.70 29.20 4.33
N ALA A 248 -11.69 29.92 5.45
CA ALA A 248 -11.55 29.33 6.79
C ALA A 248 -12.66 28.31 7.11
N GLU A 249 -13.86 28.46 6.53
CA GLU A 249 -14.96 27.51 6.70
C GLU A 249 -14.69 26.14 6.04
N LYS A 250 -13.77 26.07 5.07
CA LYS A 250 -13.36 24.81 4.45
C LYS A 250 -12.23 24.08 5.19
N LEU A 251 -11.67 24.70 6.23
CA LEU A 251 -10.63 24.09 7.05
C LEU A 251 -11.25 23.20 8.13
N GLY A 252 -10.52 22.15 8.51
CA GLY A 252 -10.90 21.23 9.59
C GLY A 252 -10.99 19.79 9.14
N GLU A 253 -11.71 18.99 9.92
CA GLU A 253 -11.88 17.56 9.67
C GLU A 253 -13.15 17.27 8.88
N TYR A 254 -13.09 16.24 8.04
CA TYR A 254 -14.22 15.77 7.25
C TYR A 254 -14.31 14.26 7.31
N ASP A 255 -15.53 13.76 7.42
CA ASP A 255 -15.88 12.36 7.26
C ASP A 255 -16.20 12.09 5.78
N VAL A 256 -15.61 11.03 5.25
CA VAL A 256 -15.72 10.63 3.85
C VAL A 256 -16.30 9.22 3.78
N SER A 257 -17.46 9.09 3.13
CA SER A 257 -18.04 7.79 2.79
C SER A 257 -17.57 7.38 1.40
N ILE A 258 -16.86 6.25 1.29
CA ILE A 258 -16.27 5.78 0.04
C ILE A 258 -17.35 5.38 -0.97
N GLU A 259 -18.31 4.55 -0.54
CA GLU A 259 -19.36 4.05 -1.45
C GLU A 259 -20.38 5.13 -1.82
N GLY A 260 -20.81 5.91 -0.82
CA GLY A 260 -21.70 7.06 -1.06
C GLY A 260 -21.03 8.21 -1.82
N LYS A 261 -19.68 8.24 -1.88
CA LYS A 261 -18.87 9.34 -2.44
C LYS A 261 -19.24 10.69 -1.84
N GLU A 262 -19.50 10.69 -0.53
CA GLU A 262 -19.94 11.87 0.19
C GLU A 262 -18.82 12.40 1.08
N ILE A 263 -18.66 13.71 1.12
CA ILE A 263 -17.74 14.43 2.01
C ILE A 263 -18.58 15.31 2.91
N LYS A 264 -18.48 15.11 4.23
CA LYS A 264 -19.22 15.87 5.24
C LYS A 264 -18.25 16.43 6.26
N LYS A 265 -18.39 17.72 6.59
CA LYS A 265 -17.57 18.32 7.64
C LYS A 265 -17.90 17.67 8.98
N SER A 266 -16.88 17.19 9.70
CA SER A 266 -17.06 16.62 11.03
C SER A 266 -17.58 17.70 11.98
N THR A 267 -18.54 17.33 12.83
CA THR A 267 -19.14 18.22 13.84
C THR A 267 -18.29 18.28 15.09
#